data_AF-A0A2Z6RE36-F1
#
_entry.id   AF-A0A2Z6RE36-F1
#
_cell.length_a   1.000
_cell.length_b   1.000
_cell.length_c   1.000
_cell.angle_alpha   90.00
_cell.angle_beta   90.00
_cell.angle_gamma   90.00
#
_symmetry.space_group_name_H-M   'P 1'
#
loop_
_entity.id
_entity.type
_entity.pdbx_description
1 polymer ?
#
loop_
_entity_poly.entity_id
_entity_poly.type
_entity_poly.pdbx_seq_one_letter_code
_entity_poly.pdbx_strand_id
1 'polypeptide(L)'
;MWKQMTGDFKSSEEIQKWDYYGKLGVNSKNNFRKKKGATDGEEEEEFRVQPVKVKICPEEDFISTFLKIPGCVPIDVRVCFKKLYPRAEVDRKSSLAFYLKKCGLDGKADMPYNKMWRIYSEAKAGTSLKESHSSAMQNMHEVAYYCIIDALRCQELMVKRNVINDYREVASLAYVSLFDSHYRANGMKVRNLLDAYTTKLDMLFSTRQSKNIEKGKYPGAYVFSPKKGIEIKRPVTGLDFASLYPSLIMSYNLSPEKMILTYEEADNAQKKWKHLT
;
A
#
# COMPACT_ATOMS: atom_id res chain seq x y z
N MET A 1 4.95 -23.86 9.52
CA MET A 1 5.67 -22.66 9.07
C MET A 1 6.16 -21.78 10.23
N TRP A 2 5.35 -21.45 11.24
CA TRP A 2 5.78 -20.58 12.36
C TRP A 2 6.69 -21.23 13.42
N LYS A 3 6.83 -22.57 13.44
CA LYS A 3 7.78 -23.27 14.33
C LYS A 3 9.26 -23.17 13.91
N GLN A 4 9.57 -22.64 12.72
CA GLN A 4 10.95 -22.60 12.19
C GLN A 4 11.73 -21.32 12.52
N MET A 5 11.12 -20.32 13.15
CA MET A 5 11.79 -19.05 13.50
C MET A 5 12.27 -18.97 14.97
N THR A 6 12.25 -20.08 15.70
CA THR A 6 12.57 -20.11 17.15
C THR A 6 13.95 -20.70 17.48
N GLY A 7 14.84 -20.83 16.50
CA GLY A 7 16.22 -21.21 16.76
C GLY A 7 17.00 -20.05 17.37
N ASP A 8 17.51 -20.22 18.60
CA ASP A 8 18.52 -19.33 19.19
C ASP A 8 19.82 -19.46 18.37
N PHE A 9 20.18 -18.40 17.66
CA PHE A 9 21.44 -18.33 16.92
C PHE A 9 22.57 -17.90 17.88
N LYS A 10 23.57 -18.77 18.07
CA LYS A 10 24.63 -18.55 19.08
C LYS A 10 25.91 -17.92 18.52
N SER A 11 26.08 -17.80 17.20
CA SER A 11 27.22 -17.08 16.61
C SER A 11 26.91 -16.44 15.25
N SER A 12 27.69 -15.40 14.90
CA SER A 12 27.61 -14.68 13.61
C SER A 12 27.94 -15.53 12.40
N GLU A 13 28.58 -16.68 12.60
CA GLU A 13 29.03 -17.60 11.55
C GLU A 13 27.88 -18.51 11.06
N GLU A 14 26.88 -18.81 11.90
CA GLU A 14 25.71 -19.59 11.52
C GLU A 14 24.77 -18.83 10.56
N ILE A 15 24.77 -17.49 10.65
CA ILE A 15 24.00 -16.60 9.77
C ILE A 15 24.56 -16.61 8.33
N GLN A 16 25.85 -16.87 8.16
CA GLN A 16 26.52 -16.83 6.85
C GLN A 16 26.37 -18.10 6.02
N LYS A 17 25.81 -19.18 6.58
CA LYS A 17 25.68 -20.48 5.89
C LYS A 17 24.44 -20.61 4.99
N TRP A 18 23.60 -19.58 4.93
CA TRP A 18 22.43 -19.57 4.05
C TRP A 18 22.78 -18.99 2.67
N ASP A 19 23.26 -19.90 1.84
CA ASP A 19 23.63 -19.67 0.44
C ASP A 19 22.35 -19.67 -0.42
N TYR A 20 21.76 -18.49 -0.66
CA TYR A 20 20.53 -18.36 -1.46
C TYR A 20 20.75 -17.77 -2.86
N TYR A 21 21.95 -17.24 -3.20
CA TYR A 21 22.28 -16.86 -4.58
C TYR A 21 23.79 -16.86 -4.85
N GLY A 22 24.22 -17.75 -5.76
CA GLY A 22 25.34 -17.54 -6.69
C GLY A 22 26.76 -17.45 -6.11
N LYS A 23 27.64 -18.35 -6.57
CA LYS A 23 29.09 -18.39 -6.25
C LYS A 23 29.73 -16.98 -6.17
N LEU A 24 30.42 -16.72 -5.06
CA LEU A 24 31.33 -15.59 -4.88
C LEU A 24 32.34 -15.51 -6.04
N GLY A 25 32.32 -14.40 -6.79
CA GLY A 25 33.38 -14.07 -7.76
C GLY A 25 32.93 -13.71 -9.18
N VAL A 26 31.63 -13.71 -9.51
CA VAL A 26 31.16 -13.29 -10.84
C VAL A 26 30.80 -11.80 -10.85
N ASN A 27 31.52 -11.01 -11.66
CA ASN A 27 31.22 -9.60 -11.86
C ASN A 27 29.78 -9.41 -12.37
N SER A 28 28.99 -8.63 -11.64
CA SER A 28 27.62 -8.26 -12.01
C SER A 28 27.61 -7.55 -13.37
N LYS A 29 27.06 -8.21 -14.40
CA LYS A 29 26.72 -7.57 -15.69
C LYS A 29 25.32 -6.94 -15.63
N ASN A 30 25.04 -6.12 -14.63
CA ASN A 30 23.77 -5.40 -14.54
C ASN A 30 23.74 -4.19 -15.50
N ASN A 31 23.37 -4.44 -16.75
CA ASN A 31 22.95 -3.37 -17.66
C ASN A 31 21.45 -3.11 -17.48
N PHE A 32 21.11 -2.08 -16.70
CA PHE A 32 19.75 -1.55 -16.60
C PHE A 32 19.32 -0.93 -17.93
N ARG A 33 18.74 -1.72 -18.84
CA ARG A 33 17.95 -1.21 -19.98
C ARG A 33 16.51 -1.69 -19.87
N LYS A 34 15.57 -0.74 -19.87
CA LYS A 34 14.14 -0.99 -20.10
C LYS A 34 13.97 -1.58 -21.50
N LYS A 35 13.62 -2.86 -21.61
CA LYS A 35 13.04 -3.41 -22.86
C LYS A 35 11.58 -2.94 -22.95
N LYS A 36 11.22 -2.30 -24.06
CA LYS A 36 9.83 -2.10 -24.49
C LYS A 36 9.42 -3.33 -25.30
N GLY A 37 8.30 -3.94 -24.92
CA GLY A 37 7.62 -5.01 -25.65
C GLY A 37 8.20 -6.40 -25.35
N ALA A 38 7.33 -7.32 -24.93
CA ALA A 38 7.62 -8.75 -24.95
C ALA A 38 6.33 -9.49 -25.30
N THR A 39 6.34 -10.11 -26.48
CA THR A 39 5.50 -11.23 -26.89
C THR A 39 5.93 -12.50 -26.12
N ASP A 40 4.99 -13.43 -26.03
CA ASP A 40 5.05 -14.66 -25.24
C ASP A 40 6.24 -15.57 -25.57
N GLY A 41 6.88 -16.10 -24.52
CA GLY A 41 7.96 -17.09 -24.60
C GLY A 41 8.54 -17.35 -23.22
N GLU A 42 8.51 -18.62 -22.80
CA GLU A 42 9.04 -19.13 -21.53
C GLU A 42 10.57 -19.00 -21.50
N GLU A 43 11.08 -18.00 -20.79
CA GLU A 43 12.48 -17.89 -20.37
C GLU A 43 12.49 -17.61 -18.86
N GLU A 44 13.31 -18.37 -18.13
CA GLU A 44 13.49 -18.31 -16.68
C GLU A 44 13.48 -16.86 -16.16
N GLU A 45 12.47 -16.50 -15.35
CA GLU A 45 12.25 -15.14 -14.84
C GLU A 45 13.29 -14.75 -13.78
N GLU A 46 14.54 -14.57 -14.20
CA GLU A 46 15.59 -13.99 -13.37
C GLU A 46 15.28 -12.50 -13.13
N PHE A 47 14.76 -12.19 -11.93
CA PHE A 47 14.66 -10.85 -11.35
C PHE A 47 13.94 -9.76 -12.20
N ARG A 48 12.68 -10.00 -12.57
CA ARG A 48 11.86 -8.95 -13.22
C ARG A 48 11.46 -7.87 -12.21
N VAL A 49 11.97 -6.65 -12.38
CA VAL A 49 11.40 -5.45 -11.75
C VAL A 49 9.97 -5.28 -12.27
N GLN A 50 8.98 -5.37 -11.38
CA GLN A 50 7.56 -5.30 -11.78
C GLN A 50 6.97 -3.94 -11.43
N PRO A 51 6.39 -3.21 -12.40
CA PRO A 51 5.59 -2.03 -12.11
C PRO A 51 4.18 -2.46 -11.67
N VAL A 52 3.76 -2.00 -10.49
CA VAL A 52 2.39 -2.20 -9.99
C VAL A 52 1.73 -0.84 -9.80
N LYS A 53 0.55 -0.70 -10.40
CA LYS A 53 -0.29 0.49 -10.25
C LYS A 53 -1.06 0.41 -8.94
N VAL A 54 -0.86 1.40 -8.08
CA VAL A 54 -1.53 1.54 -6.79
C VAL A 54 -2.44 2.75 -6.82
N LYS A 55 -3.71 2.53 -6.48
CA LYS A 55 -4.68 3.62 -6.34
C LYS A 55 -4.44 4.38 -5.04
N ILE A 56 -4.24 5.70 -5.12
CA ILE A 56 -4.05 6.56 -3.95
C ILE A 56 -5.40 7.16 -3.55
N CYS A 57 -6.06 7.84 -4.47
CA CYS A 57 -7.41 8.39 -4.33
C CYS A 57 -8.20 8.16 -5.63
N PRO A 58 -9.48 8.55 -5.75
CA PRO A 58 -10.24 8.37 -6.98
C PRO A 58 -9.59 9.02 -8.22
N GLU A 59 -8.83 10.10 -8.04
CA GLU A 59 -8.22 10.92 -9.10
C GLU A 59 -6.72 10.67 -9.30
N GLU A 60 -6.05 10.00 -8.35
CA GLU A 60 -4.60 9.79 -8.38
C GLU A 60 -4.24 8.30 -8.22
N ASP A 61 -3.44 7.84 -9.17
CA ASP A 61 -2.75 6.55 -9.12
C ASP A 61 -1.23 6.77 -9.04
N PHE A 62 -0.52 5.81 -8.47
CA PHE A 62 0.93 5.79 -8.37
C PHE A 62 1.48 4.48 -8.94
N ILE A 63 2.57 4.54 -9.69
CA ILE A 63 3.26 3.34 -10.18
C ILE A 63 4.43 3.05 -9.24
N SER A 64 4.31 1.98 -8.47
CA SER A 64 5.41 1.48 -7.64
C SER A 64 6.19 0.43 -8.43
N THR A 65 7.51 0.54 -8.45
CA THR A 65 8.41 -0.39 -9.11
C THR A 65 9.32 -1.03 -8.09
N PHE A 66 9.34 -2.35 -8.03
CA PHE A 66 10.14 -3.09 -7.07
C PHE A 66 10.64 -4.40 -7.67
N LEU A 67 11.68 -4.93 -7.05
CA LEU A 67 12.18 -6.27 -7.33
C LEU A 67 11.27 -7.28 -6.63
N LYS A 68 10.69 -8.20 -7.39
CA LYS A 68 9.86 -9.26 -6.81
C LYS A 68 10.79 -10.37 -6.28
N ILE A 69 10.93 -10.42 -4.96
CA ILE A 69 11.71 -11.45 -4.27
C ILE A 69 10.73 -12.41 -3.59
N PRO A 70 10.77 -13.73 -3.88
CA PRO A 70 9.94 -14.71 -3.20
C PRO A 70 10.08 -14.61 -1.67
N GLY A 71 8.95 -14.63 -0.96
CA GLY A 71 8.92 -14.51 0.50
C GLY A 71 9.02 -13.07 1.04
N CYS A 72 9.30 -12.07 0.19
CA CYS A 72 9.33 -10.66 0.60
C CYS A 72 8.09 -9.89 0.13
N VAL A 73 7.56 -9.03 0.99
CA VAL A 73 6.49 -8.09 0.63
C VAL A 73 7.10 -6.70 0.50
N PRO A 74 7.32 -6.19 -0.73
CA PRO A 74 7.79 -4.82 -0.92
C PRO A 74 6.68 -3.85 -0.51
N ILE A 75 7.03 -2.82 0.25
CA ILE A 75 6.09 -1.77 0.66
C ILE A 75 6.77 -0.43 0.43
N ASP A 76 6.17 0.38 -0.44
CA ASP A 76 6.68 1.71 -0.76
C ASP A 76 6.15 2.71 0.29
N VAL A 77 7.06 3.23 1.12
CA VAL A 77 6.75 4.20 2.18
C VAL A 77 6.08 5.45 1.60
N ARG A 78 6.52 5.92 0.42
CA ARG A 78 5.95 7.12 -0.20
C ARG A 78 4.50 6.88 -0.64
N VAL A 79 4.20 5.69 -1.15
CA VAL A 79 2.83 5.29 -1.49
C VAL A 79 1.94 5.23 -0.26
N CYS A 80 2.43 4.64 0.84
CA CYS A 80 1.71 4.59 2.10
C CYS A 80 1.35 5.99 2.59
N PHE A 81 2.32 6.89 2.60
CA PHE A 81 2.12 8.26 3.10
C PHE A 81 1.27 9.12 2.18
N LYS A 82 1.31 8.89 0.86
CA LYS A 82 0.34 9.50 -0.06
C LYS A 82 -1.11 9.08 0.21
N LYS A 83 -1.33 7.84 0.65
CA LYS A 83 -2.66 7.35 1.05
C LYS A 83 -3.09 7.92 2.39
N LEU A 84 -2.17 8.01 3.36
CA LEU A 84 -2.44 8.55 4.69
C LEU A 84 -2.68 10.07 4.69
N TYR A 85 -2.05 10.77 3.74
CA TYR A 85 -2.15 12.22 3.58
C TYR A 85 -2.55 12.53 2.13
N PRO A 86 -3.83 12.35 1.78
CA PRO A 86 -4.32 12.64 0.44
C PRO A 86 -4.17 14.14 0.13
N ARG A 87 -3.99 14.50 -1.16
CA ARG A 87 -3.77 15.89 -1.61
C ARG A 87 -4.85 16.89 -1.18
N ALA A 88 -6.05 16.41 -0.85
CA ALA A 88 -7.10 17.28 -0.31
C ALA A 88 -6.74 17.84 1.08
N GLU A 89 -5.90 17.13 1.83
CA GLU A 89 -5.52 17.44 3.21
C GLU A 89 -4.11 18.04 3.33
N VAL A 90 -3.27 17.85 2.32
CA VAL A 90 -1.88 18.32 2.30
C VAL A 90 -1.50 18.94 0.96
N ASP A 91 -0.60 19.92 0.98
CA ASP A 91 0.03 20.47 -0.22
C ASP A 91 0.53 19.36 -1.17
N ARG A 92 0.78 19.68 -2.45
CA ARG A 92 1.33 18.74 -3.45
C ARG A 92 2.72 18.13 -3.12
N LYS A 93 3.26 18.42 -1.94
CA LYS A 93 4.54 17.92 -1.43
C LYS A 93 4.42 16.45 -1.04
N SER A 94 5.43 15.65 -1.38
CA SER A 94 5.48 14.22 -1.07
C SER A 94 6.92 13.71 -0.90
N SER A 95 7.79 14.56 -0.38
CA SER A 95 9.19 14.24 -0.07
C SER A 95 9.32 13.63 1.32
N LEU A 96 10.41 12.90 1.56
CA LEU A 96 10.74 12.34 2.87
C LEU A 96 10.76 13.43 3.96
N ALA A 97 11.47 14.53 3.72
CA ALA A 97 11.56 15.67 4.64
C ALA A 97 10.18 16.28 4.98
N PHE A 98 9.27 16.33 4.01
CA PHE A 98 7.91 16.80 4.24
C PHE A 98 7.14 15.90 5.21
N TYR A 99 7.18 14.58 5.00
CA TYR A 99 6.48 13.64 5.88
C TYR A 99 7.11 13.52 7.27
N LEU A 100 8.44 13.63 7.39
CA LEU A 100 9.13 13.69 8.68
C LEU A 100 8.64 14.88 9.50
N LYS A 101 8.61 16.08 8.91
CA LYS A 101 8.07 17.28 9.56
C LYS A 101 6.59 17.11 9.94
N LYS A 102 5.77 16.52 9.07
CA LYS A 102 4.34 16.27 9.33
C LYS A 102 4.12 15.30 10.50
N CYS A 103 5.05 14.36 10.71
CA CYS A 103 5.01 13.39 11.80
C CYS A 103 5.72 13.86 13.08
N GLY A 104 6.32 15.05 13.08
CA GLY A 104 7.10 15.56 14.21
C GLY A 104 8.36 14.72 14.49
N LEU A 105 8.95 14.15 13.45
CA LEU A 105 10.23 13.43 13.53
C LEU A 105 11.38 14.36 13.14
N ASP A 106 12.60 14.00 13.52
CA ASP A 106 13.78 14.77 13.14
C ASP A 106 13.93 14.86 11.62
N GLY A 107 14.67 15.87 11.20
CA GLY A 107 15.06 16.02 9.81
C GLY A 107 15.90 14.85 9.29
N LYS A 108 15.94 14.77 7.96
CA LYS A 108 16.92 13.92 7.26
C LYS A 108 18.25 14.67 7.10
N ALA A 109 19.31 13.92 6.87
CA ALA A 109 20.54 14.50 6.33
C ALA A 109 20.28 14.94 4.87
N ASP A 110 20.88 16.05 4.43
CA ASP A 110 20.79 16.47 3.04
C ASP A 110 22.16 16.41 2.36
N MET A 111 22.21 15.72 1.23
CA MET A 111 23.41 15.60 0.42
C MET A 111 23.03 15.83 -1.05
N PRO A 112 23.44 16.97 -1.64
CA PRO A 112 23.22 17.20 -3.05
C PRO A 112 23.89 16.11 -3.90
N TYR A 113 23.18 15.62 -4.92
CA TYR A 113 23.69 14.51 -5.75
C TYR A 113 25.05 14.82 -6.39
N ASN A 114 25.31 16.08 -6.78
CA ASN A 114 26.59 16.53 -7.30
C ASN A 114 27.74 16.33 -6.29
N LYS A 115 27.50 16.62 -5.00
CA LYS A 115 28.48 16.39 -3.92
C LYS A 115 28.74 14.89 -3.78
N MET A 116 27.68 14.09 -3.74
CA MET A 116 27.80 12.63 -3.62
C MET A 116 28.60 12.02 -4.79
N TRP A 117 28.30 12.40 -6.03
CA TRP A 117 29.04 11.92 -7.22
C TRP A 117 30.50 12.33 -7.21
N ARG A 118 30.81 13.55 -6.79
CA ARG A 118 32.20 14.00 -6.63
C ARG A 118 32.95 13.10 -5.63
N ILE A 119 32.35 12.85 -4.46
CA ILE A 119 32.94 11.99 -3.42
C ILE A 119 33.20 10.58 -3.96
N TYR A 120 32.25 9.98 -4.68
CA TYR A 120 32.44 8.66 -5.30
C TYR A 120 33.58 8.66 -6.33
N SER A 121 33.65 9.69 -7.18
CA SER A 121 34.72 9.82 -8.18
C SER A 121 36.10 9.97 -7.53
N GLU A 122 36.21 10.79 -6.49
CA GLU A 122 37.43 10.98 -5.71
C GLU A 122 37.86 9.68 -5.00
N ALA A 123 36.91 8.97 -4.37
CA ALA A 123 37.19 7.70 -3.71
C ALA A 123 37.68 6.62 -4.68
N LYS A 124 37.13 6.59 -5.90
CA LYS A 124 37.56 5.65 -6.96
C LYS A 124 38.94 6.00 -7.55
N ALA A 125 39.29 7.28 -7.60
CA ALA A 125 40.60 7.73 -8.07
C ALA A 125 41.69 7.59 -6.98
N GLY A 126 41.32 7.78 -5.71
CA GLY A 126 42.21 7.78 -4.55
C GLY A 126 42.81 6.43 -4.16
N THR A 127 42.33 5.31 -4.72
CA THR A 127 42.85 3.95 -4.46
C THR A 127 44.34 3.74 -4.81
N SER A 128 45.01 4.72 -5.44
CA SER A 128 46.43 4.62 -5.84
C SER A 128 47.42 5.41 -4.96
N LEU A 129 47.00 6.25 -4.00
CA LEU A 129 47.92 7.17 -3.27
C LEU A 129 47.60 7.25 -1.76
N LYS A 130 48.50 6.70 -0.93
CA LYS A 130 48.38 6.50 0.54
C LYS A 130 48.00 7.75 1.37
N GLU A 131 48.41 8.96 0.98
CA GLU A 131 48.15 10.19 1.77
C GLU A 131 46.77 10.82 1.47
N SER A 132 46.16 10.52 0.31
CA SER A 132 44.81 10.97 -0.07
C SER A 132 43.70 10.11 0.58
N HIS A 133 44.06 8.99 1.20
CA HIS A 133 43.08 8.04 1.73
C HIS A 133 42.27 8.58 2.91
N SER A 134 42.86 9.39 3.80
CA SER A 134 42.15 9.83 5.01
C SER A 134 40.96 10.76 4.71
N SER A 135 41.13 11.75 3.82
CA SER A 135 40.06 12.67 3.43
C SER A 135 38.99 12.00 2.57
N ALA A 136 39.39 11.12 1.64
CA ALA A 136 38.47 10.32 0.85
C ALA A 136 37.62 9.38 1.72
N MET A 137 38.21 8.76 2.74
CA MET A 137 37.51 7.92 3.72
C MET A 137 36.51 8.73 4.55
N GLN A 138 36.87 9.93 5.02
CA GLN A 138 35.95 10.82 5.74
C GLN A 138 34.75 11.22 4.87
N ASN A 139 34.98 11.59 3.61
CA ASN A 139 33.91 11.94 2.68
C ASN A 139 32.98 10.74 2.40
N MET A 140 33.53 9.54 2.20
CA MET A 140 32.72 8.33 2.03
C MET A 140 31.94 7.96 3.29
N HIS A 141 32.48 8.23 4.47
CA HIS A 141 31.77 8.10 5.73
C HIS A 141 30.55 9.04 5.78
N GLU A 142 30.66 10.29 5.31
CA GLU A 142 29.48 11.19 5.21
C GLU A 142 28.39 10.62 4.29
N VAL A 143 28.77 10.02 3.16
CA VAL A 143 27.82 9.39 2.22
C VAL A 143 27.14 8.21 2.88
N ALA A 144 27.89 7.35 3.57
CA ALA A 144 27.34 6.21 4.30
C ALA A 144 26.36 6.67 5.39
N TYR A 145 26.73 7.68 6.18
CA TYR A 145 25.88 8.27 7.21
C TYR A 145 24.58 8.81 6.61
N TYR A 146 24.65 9.58 5.52
CA TYR A 146 23.48 10.07 4.80
C TYR A 146 22.53 8.94 4.39
N CYS A 147 23.06 7.86 3.79
CA CYS A 147 22.26 6.69 3.38
C CYS A 147 21.59 5.98 4.56
N ILE A 148 22.32 5.81 5.68
CA ILE A 148 21.79 5.18 6.90
C ILE A 148 20.64 6.02 7.46
N ILE A 149 20.82 7.34 7.58
CA ILE A 149 19.79 8.25 8.10
C ILE A 149 18.54 8.20 7.21
N ASP A 150 18.67 8.31 5.88
CA ASP A 150 17.51 8.27 4.98
C ASP A 150 16.74 6.93 5.06
N ALA A 151 17.45 5.80 5.20
CA ALA A 151 16.84 4.49 5.39
C ALA A 151 16.12 4.39 6.75
N LEU A 152 16.76 4.84 7.83
CA LEU A 152 16.19 4.84 9.17
C LEU A 152 14.94 5.72 9.25
N ARG A 153 14.98 6.93 8.69
CA ARG A 153 13.84 7.85 8.66
C ARG A 153 12.63 7.27 7.91
N CYS A 154 12.86 6.48 6.87
CA CYS A 154 11.77 5.74 6.20
C CYS A 154 11.11 4.71 7.14
N GLN A 155 11.91 3.99 7.94
CA GLN A 155 11.40 3.01 8.90
C GLN A 155 10.65 3.67 10.06
N GLU A 156 11.20 4.75 10.61
CA GLU A 156 10.56 5.51 11.69
C GLU A 156 9.19 6.06 11.27
N LEU A 157 9.06 6.54 10.03
CA LEU A 157 7.77 6.96 9.48
C LEU A 157 6.75 5.82 9.50
N MET A 158 7.14 4.64 9.04
CA MET A 158 6.26 3.46 9.02
C MET A 158 5.82 3.04 10.43
N VAL A 159 6.73 3.08 11.40
CA VAL A 159 6.45 2.79 12.81
C VAL A 159 5.55 3.86 13.42
N LYS A 160 5.86 5.14 13.22
CA LYS A 160 5.11 6.29 13.77
C LYS A 160 3.65 6.31 13.34
N ARG A 161 3.36 5.82 12.14
CA ARG A 161 1.99 5.71 11.59
C ARG A 161 1.42 4.30 11.64
N ASN A 162 2.08 3.36 12.32
CA ASN A 162 1.62 1.98 12.52
C ASN A 162 1.24 1.23 11.23
N VAL A 163 1.83 1.61 10.09
CA VAL A 163 1.32 1.27 8.76
C VAL A 163 1.26 -0.24 8.52
N ILE A 164 2.29 -0.96 8.95
CA ILE A 164 2.37 -2.42 8.75
C ILE A 164 1.30 -3.15 9.55
N ASN A 165 1.04 -2.75 10.79
CA ASN A 165 0.03 -3.39 11.61
C ASN A 165 -1.38 -3.10 11.09
N ASP A 166 -1.65 -1.88 10.62
CA ASP A 166 -2.91 -1.54 9.98
C ASP A 166 -3.15 -2.41 8.74
N TYR A 167 -2.13 -2.60 7.89
CA TYR A 167 -2.25 -3.49 6.73
C TYR A 167 -2.42 -4.96 7.10
N ARG A 168 -1.76 -5.43 8.16
CA ARG A 168 -1.92 -6.80 8.69
C ARG A 168 -3.34 -7.02 9.19
N GLU A 169 -3.91 -6.06 9.89
CA GLU A 169 -5.28 -6.16 10.41
C GLU A 169 -6.29 -6.21 9.26
N VAL A 170 -6.16 -5.30 8.28
CA VAL A 170 -7.00 -5.32 7.08
C VAL A 170 -6.83 -6.61 6.27
N ALA A 171 -5.60 -7.14 6.17
CA ALA A 171 -5.33 -8.40 5.48
C ALA A 171 -6.05 -9.57 6.17
N SER A 172 -5.96 -9.64 7.50
CA SER A 172 -6.62 -10.64 8.33
C SER A 172 -8.15 -10.57 8.19
N LEU A 173 -8.73 -9.38 8.39
CA LEU A 173 -10.17 -9.16 8.31
C LEU A 173 -10.74 -9.47 6.93
N ALA A 174 -10.05 -9.05 5.86
CA ALA A 174 -10.52 -9.25 4.50
C ALA A 174 -10.06 -10.56 3.85
N TYR A 175 -9.35 -11.44 4.58
CA TYR A 175 -8.79 -12.70 4.09
C TYR A 175 -7.86 -12.55 2.87
N VAL A 176 -7.18 -11.41 2.74
CA VAL A 176 -6.26 -11.13 1.62
C VAL A 176 -4.79 -11.21 2.06
N SER A 177 -3.87 -11.31 1.11
CA SER A 177 -2.44 -11.24 1.43
C SER A 177 -2.04 -9.84 1.94
N LEU A 178 -0.96 -9.75 2.71
CA LEU A 178 -0.41 -8.44 3.12
C LEU A 178 -0.03 -7.58 1.90
N PHE A 179 0.46 -8.22 0.84
CA PHE A 179 0.74 -7.57 -0.44
C PHE A 179 -0.53 -6.95 -1.04
N ASP A 180 -1.63 -7.70 -1.13
CA ASP A 180 -2.89 -7.19 -1.69
C ASP A 180 -3.53 -6.12 -0.78
N SER A 181 -3.31 -6.21 0.54
CA SER A 181 -3.72 -5.16 1.48
C SER A 181 -3.14 -3.80 1.09
N HIS A 182 -1.85 -3.77 0.75
CA HIS A 182 -1.15 -2.55 0.33
C HIS A 182 -1.41 -2.16 -1.14
N TYR A 183 -1.30 -3.10 -2.09
CA TYR A 183 -1.31 -2.80 -3.53
C TYR A 183 -2.70 -2.76 -4.17
N ARG A 184 -3.69 -3.50 -3.64
CA ARG A 184 -5.02 -3.61 -4.26
C ARG A 184 -6.03 -2.66 -3.62
N ALA A 185 -6.98 -2.20 -4.44
CA ALA A 185 -8.06 -1.32 -4.00
C ALA A 185 -9.04 -2.03 -3.05
N ASN A 186 -9.76 -1.26 -2.24
CA ASN A 186 -10.65 -1.79 -1.21
C ASN A 186 -11.79 -2.66 -1.76
N GLY A 187 -12.21 -2.47 -3.01
CA GLY A 187 -13.24 -3.32 -3.63
C GLY A 187 -12.87 -4.81 -3.67
N MET A 188 -11.58 -5.13 -3.85
CA MET A 188 -11.11 -6.53 -3.77
C MET A 188 -11.24 -7.09 -2.35
N LYS A 189 -10.90 -6.27 -1.35
CA LYS A 189 -10.98 -6.64 0.08
C LYS A 189 -12.41 -6.94 0.49
N VAL A 190 -13.35 -6.06 0.12
CA VAL A 190 -14.78 -6.23 0.39
C VAL A 190 -15.32 -7.49 -0.29
N ARG A 191 -14.94 -7.73 -1.55
CA ARG A 191 -15.36 -8.94 -2.28
C ARG A 191 -14.89 -10.22 -1.59
N ASN A 192 -13.62 -10.27 -1.19
CA ASN A 192 -13.04 -11.45 -0.57
C ASN A 192 -13.62 -11.71 0.84
N LEU A 193 -13.90 -10.64 1.59
CA LEU A 193 -14.64 -10.73 2.85
C LEU A 193 -16.05 -11.29 2.65
N LEU A 194 -16.80 -10.80 1.65
CA LEU A 194 -18.14 -11.29 1.33
C LEU A 194 -18.11 -12.76 0.94
N ASP A 195 -17.18 -13.16 0.08
CA ASP A 195 -17.04 -14.55 -0.38
C ASP A 195 -16.75 -15.52 0.79
N ALA A 196 -15.86 -15.13 1.69
CA ALA A 196 -15.58 -15.88 2.91
C ALA A 196 -16.79 -15.99 3.84
N TYR A 197 -17.65 -14.97 3.89
CA TYR A 197 -18.86 -14.97 4.71
C TYR A 197 -19.97 -15.81 4.07
N THR A 198 -20.23 -15.66 2.77
CA THR A 198 -21.25 -16.42 2.04
C THR A 198 -20.94 -17.91 2.02
N THR A 199 -19.66 -18.28 1.89
CA THR A 199 -19.24 -19.69 1.96
C THR A 199 -19.62 -20.33 3.30
N LYS A 200 -19.55 -19.59 4.42
CA LYS A 200 -19.98 -20.10 5.74
C LYS A 200 -21.49 -20.27 5.87
N LEU A 201 -22.26 -19.57 5.03
CA LEU A 201 -23.72 -19.65 4.98
C LEU A 201 -24.23 -20.62 3.90
N ASP A 202 -23.34 -21.40 3.28
CA ASP A 202 -23.65 -22.27 2.14
C ASP A 202 -24.30 -21.51 0.97
N MET A 203 -23.85 -20.26 0.77
CA MET A 203 -24.31 -19.38 -0.31
C MET A 203 -23.23 -19.24 -1.39
N LEU A 204 -23.66 -19.30 -2.65
CA LEU A 204 -22.78 -19.09 -3.79
C LEU A 204 -22.62 -17.59 -4.10
N PHE A 205 -21.38 -17.12 -4.21
CA PHE A 205 -21.05 -15.75 -4.61
C PHE A 205 -20.70 -15.70 -6.11
N SER A 206 -21.33 -14.80 -6.86
CA SER A 206 -21.05 -14.65 -8.29
C SER A 206 -19.76 -13.86 -8.53
N THR A 207 -18.79 -14.49 -9.19
CA THR A 207 -17.54 -13.85 -9.65
C THR A 207 -17.61 -13.35 -11.09
N ARG A 208 -18.77 -13.49 -11.74
CA ARG A 208 -18.97 -13.09 -13.14
C ARG A 208 -18.81 -11.58 -13.29
N GLN A 209 -18.03 -11.17 -14.29
CA GLN A 209 -17.98 -9.77 -14.69
C GLN A 209 -19.30 -9.40 -15.36
N SER A 210 -19.93 -8.31 -14.91
CA SER A 210 -21.12 -7.78 -15.58
C SER A 210 -20.74 -7.32 -16.99
N LYS A 211 -21.40 -7.89 -18.00
CA LYS A 211 -21.26 -7.47 -19.41
C LYS A 211 -21.99 -6.16 -19.68
N ASN A 212 -23.05 -5.90 -18.91
CA ASN A 212 -23.88 -4.71 -19.00
C ASN A 212 -23.52 -3.78 -17.84
N ILE A 213 -22.44 -3.02 -18.00
CA ILE A 213 -22.09 -1.98 -17.04
C ILE A 213 -22.98 -0.78 -17.36
N GLU A 214 -23.98 -0.51 -16.52
CA GLU A 214 -24.73 0.74 -16.59
C GLU A 214 -23.74 1.91 -16.51
N LYS A 215 -23.70 2.72 -17.57
CA LYS A 215 -22.85 3.90 -17.63
C LYS A 215 -23.62 5.06 -17.02
N GLY A 216 -23.30 5.42 -15.78
CA GLY A 216 -23.94 6.54 -15.11
C GLY A 216 -23.48 6.67 -13.66
N LYS A 217 -23.83 7.80 -13.04
CA LYS A 217 -23.73 7.96 -11.59
C LYS A 217 -25.13 7.80 -11.02
N TYR A 218 -25.27 7.01 -9.97
CA TYR A 218 -26.49 6.99 -9.17
C TYR A 218 -26.63 8.30 -8.39
N PRO A 219 -27.86 8.75 -8.08
CA PRO A 219 -28.07 9.91 -7.23
C PRO A 219 -27.37 9.72 -5.89
N GLY A 220 -26.59 10.72 -5.49
CA GLY A 220 -25.82 10.72 -4.24
C GLY A 220 -26.63 11.28 -3.07
N ALA A 221 -25.91 11.77 -2.05
CA ALA A 221 -26.52 12.45 -0.92
C ALA A 221 -27.24 13.73 -1.34
N TYR A 222 -28.35 14.02 -0.67
CA TYR A 222 -29.01 15.32 -0.78
C TYR A 222 -28.29 16.36 0.09
N VAL A 223 -28.00 17.53 -0.48
CA VAL A 223 -27.30 18.62 0.22
C VAL A 223 -28.21 19.83 0.29
N PHE A 224 -28.51 20.27 1.51
CA PHE A 224 -29.29 21.49 1.72
C PHE A 224 -28.49 22.74 1.28
N SER A 225 -29.19 23.69 0.67
CA SER A 225 -28.60 24.99 0.32
C SER A 225 -28.17 25.74 1.59
N PRO A 226 -26.89 26.10 1.75
CA PRO A 226 -26.41 26.75 2.97
C PRO A 226 -26.88 28.20 3.04
N LYS A 227 -27.27 28.65 4.24
CA LYS A 227 -27.47 30.09 4.52
C LYS A 227 -26.11 30.73 4.75
N LYS A 228 -25.64 31.51 3.78
CA LYS A 228 -24.34 32.18 3.83
C LYS A 228 -24.37 33.39 4.76
N GLY A 229 -23.33 33.57 5.56
CA GLY A 229 -23.19 34.69 6.48
C GLY A 229 -22.37 34.30 7.71
N ILE A 230 -22.00 35.31 8.51
CA ILE A 230 -21.37 35.08 9.81
C ILE A 230 -22.50 35.07 10.85
N GLU A 231 -22.71 33.93 11.51
CA GLU A 231 -23.66 33.83 12.61
C GLU A 231 -22.97 34.28 13.91
N ILE A 232 -23.36 35.45 14.42
CA ILE A 232 -22.79 36.06 15.64
C ILE A 232 -23.78 36.05 16.81
N LYS A 233 -25.06 35.72 16.57
CA LYS A 233 -26.11 35.89 17.59
C LYS A 233 -26.33 34.63 18.42
N ARG A 234 -26.06 33.45 17.86
CA ARG A 234 -26.36 32.16 18.50
C ARG A 234 -25.25 31.14 18.25
N PRO A 235 -24.97 30.24 19.22
CA PRO A 235 -24.07 29.13 18.99
C PRO A 235 -24.66 28.18 17.92
N VAL A 236 -23.79 27.69 17.03
CA VAL A 236 -24.15 26.72 15.99
C VAL A 236 -23.71 25.33 16.45
N THR A 237 -24.64 24.38 16.46
CA THR A 237 -24.35 22.98 16.79
C THR A 237 -24.32 22.12 15.53
N GLY A 238 -23.26 21.32 15.36
CA GLY A 238 -23.18 20.33 14.30
C GLY A 238 -23.69 18.97 14.79
N LEU A 239 -24.80 18.50 14.24
CA LEU A 239 -25.29 17.14 14.46
C LEU A 239 -24.89 16.28 13.27
N ASP A 240 -24.36 15.08 13.54
CA ASP A 240 -23.96 14.13 12.52
C ASP A 240 -24.39 12.71 12.91
N PHE A 241 -24.65 11.87 11.92
CA PHE A 241 -25.01 10.46 12.12
C PHE A 241 -23.75 9.59 12.13
N ALA A 242 -23.55 8.82 13.21
CA ALA A 242 -22.49 7.82 13.23
C ALA A 242 -22.77 6.71 12.20
N SER A 243 -21.91 6.61 11.18
CA SER A 243 -21.97 5.56 10.15
C SER A 243 -23.32 5.45 9.43
N LEU A 244 -23.86 6.57 8.92
CA LEU A 244 -25.19 6.64 8.29
C LEU A 244 -25.51 5.45 7.35
N TYR A 245 -24.68 5.19 6.34
CA TYR A 245 -24.97 4.15 5.35
C TYR A 245 -24.95 2.72 5.93
N PRO A 246 -23.89 2.28 6.66
CA PRO A 246 -23.94 1.00 7.36
C PRO A 246 -25.16 0.83 8.27
N SER A 247 -25.49 1.87 9.04
CA SER A 247 -26.64 1.86 9.95
C SER A 247 -27.97 1.68 9.20
N LEU A 248 -28.15 2.35 8.06
CA LEU A 248 -29.33 2.18 7.20
C LEU A 248 -29.39 0.76 6.59
N ILE A 249 -28.26 0.25 6.10
CA ILE A 249 -28.16 -1.10 5.54
C ILE A 249 -28.64 -2.13 6.56
N MET A 250 -28.17 -2.03 7.81
CA MET A 250 -28.58 -2.92 8.89
C MET A 250 -30.04 -2.71 9.30
N SER A 251 -30.48 -1.47 9.46
CA SER A 251 -31.82 -1.14 9.97
C SER A 251 -32.93 -1.59 9.02
N TYR A 252 -32.69 -1.47 7.71
CA TYR A 252 -33.66 -1.85 6.68
C TYR A 252 -33.37 -3.22 6.06
N ASN A 253 -32.42 -3.97 6.63
CA ASN A 253 -32.02 -5.30 6.16
C ASN A 253 -31.70 -5.33 4.65
N LEU A 254 -30.97 -4.31 4.19
CA LEU A 254 -30.63 -4.16 2.78
C LEU A 254 -29.49 -5.12 2.45
N SER A 255 -29.81 -6.19 1.73
CA SER A 255 -28.81 -7.16 1.28
C SER A 255 -29.23 -7.79 -0.05
N PRO A 256 -28.29 -8.23 -0.91
CA PRO A 256 -28.63 -8.78 -2.22
C PRO A 256 -29.63 -9.94 -2.17
N GLU A 257 -29.54 -10.82 -1.16
CA GLU A 257 -30.46 -11.94 -0.97
C GLU A 257 -31.86 -11.55 -0.48
N LYS A 258 -32.04 -10.28 -0.10
CA LYS A 258 -33.33 -9.70 0.29
C LYS A 258 -33.98 -8.88 -0.82
N MET A 259 -33.30 -8.73 -1.96
CA MET A 259 -33.85 -7.99 -3.09
C MET A 259 -34.81 -8.87 -3.91
N ILE A 260 -36.03 -8.37 -4.09
CA ILE A 260 -36.99 -8.88 -5.06
C ILE A 260 -37.23 -7.76 -6.06
N LEU A 261 -36.96 -8.02 -7.34
CA LEU A 261 -36.94 -6.98 -8.37
C LEU A 261 -38.28 -6.84 -9.09
N THR A 262 -39.14 -7.86 -9.01
CA THR A 262 -40.43 -7.89 -9.70
C THR A 262 -41.59 -8.11 -8.72
N TYR A 263 -42.73 -7.49 -9.01
CA TYR A 263 -43.96 -7.68 -8.23
C TYR A 263 -44.43 -9.14 -8.26
N GLU A 264 -44.24 -9.83 -9.38
CA GLU A 264 -44.63 -11.25 -9.51
C GLU A 264 -43.81 -12.15 -8.58
N GLU A 265 -42.49 -11.96 -8.50
CA GLU A 265 -41.64 -12.68 -7.54
C GLU A 265 -42.03 -12.37 -6.10
N ALA A 266 -42.44 -11.13 -5.81
CA ALA A 266 -42.88 -10.72 -4.48
C ALA A 266 -44.19 -11.41 -4.08
N ASP A 267 -45.18 -11.44 -4.98
CA ASP A 267 -46.45 -12.13 -4.76
C ASP A 267 -46.25 -13.64 -4.55
N ASN A 268 -45.35 -14.25 -5.34
CA ASN A 268 -45.02 -15.66 -5.22
C ASN A 268 -44.30 -15.98 -3.89
N ALA A 269 -43.38 -15.12 -3.45
CA ALA A 269 -42.72 -15.26 -2.15
C ALA A 269 -43.74 -15.11 -0.99
N GLN A 270 -44.67 -14.16 -1.10
CA GLN A 270 -45.70 -13.94 -0.08
C GLN A 270 -46.67 -15.13 0.02
N LYS A 271 -47.07 -15.73 -1.12
CA LYS A 271 -47.91 -16.93 -1.14
C LYS A 271 -47.19 -18.12 -0.50
N LYS A 272 -45.92 -18.36 -0.84
CA LYS A 272 -45.11 -19.44 -0.23
C LYS A 272 -44.98 -19.28 1.28
N TRP A 273 -44.79 -18.06 1.78
CA TRP A 273 -44.70 -17.81 3.22
C TRP A 273 -46.00 -18.17 3.93
N LYS A 274 -47.17 -17.77 3.39
CA LYS A 274 -48.48 -18.10 3.98
C LYS A 274 -48.79 -19.60 4.04
N HIS A 275 -48.07 -20.44 3.30
CA HIS A 275 -48.22 -21.91 3.36
C HIS A 275 -47.27 -22.57 4.38
N LEU A 276 -46.28 -21.85 4.91
CA LEU A 276 -45.29 -22.34 5.88
C LEU A 276 -45.59 -21.93 7.33
N THR A 277 -46.56 -21.03 7.54
CA THR A 277 -47.12 -20.61 8.84
C THR A 277 -48.56 -21.07 8.94
#